data_AF-A0A933C3I5-F1
#
_entry.id   AF-A0A933C3I5-F1
#
_cell.length_a   1.000
_cell.length_b   1.000
_cell.length_c   1.000
_cell.angle_alpha   90.00
_cell.angle_beta   90.00
_cell.angle_gamma   90.00
#
_symmetry.space_group_name_H-M   'P 1'
#
loop_
_entity.id
_entity.type
_entity.pdbx_description
1 polymer ?
#
loop_
_entity_poly.entity_id
_entity_poly.type
_entity_poly.pdbx_seq_one_letter_code
_entity_poly.pdbx_strand_id
1 'polypeptide(L)' 'MSVLPRLRGHEDARTALARAFTRGELPGSLLLHGPAGVGKQRLALWLAQLLVCERPQGEPAEPCGRCQHCRFALRLEHPD' A
#
# COMPACT_ATOMS: atom_id res chain seq x y z
N MET A 1 -2.50 17.95 5.23
CA MET A 1 -3.43 16.97 5.82
C MET A 1 -3.43 15.76 4.91
N SER A 2 -3.14 14.56 5.42
CA SER A 2 -3.23 13.32 4.64
C SER A 2 -4.69 13.05 4.31
N VAL A 3 -5.02 12.86 3.03
CA VAL A 3 -6.40 12.54 2.61
C VAL A 3 -6.76 11.10 2.99
N LEU A 4 -5.75 10.26 3.20
CA LEU A 4 -5.91 8.85 3.55
C LEU A 4 -5.80 8.59 5.06
N PRO A 5 -6.83 8.02 5.71
CA PRO A 5 -6.75 7.51 7.07
C PRO A 5 -5.75 6.35 7.16
N ARG A 6 -5.05 6.22 8.30
CA ARG A 6 -4.14 5.09 8.55
C ARG A 6 -4.87 3.74 8.41
N LEU A 7 -4.22 2.78 7.75
CA LEU A 7 -4.67 1.38 7.72
C LEU A 7 -4.60 0.80 9.14
N ARG A 8 -5.68 0.12 9.56
CA ARG A 8 -5.77 -0.59 10.85
C ARG A 8 -6.16 -2.05 10.58
N GLY A 9 -5.53 -2.98 11.30
CA GLY A 9 -5.69 -4.41 11.06
C GLY A 9 -5.14 -4.83 9.70
N HIS A 10 -5.62 -5.96 9.17
CA HIS A 10 -5.16 -6.56 7.90
C HIS A 10 -3.67 -6.95 7.92
N GLU A 11 -3.09 -7.24 9.09
CA GLU A 11 -1.66 -7.49 9.25
C GLU A 11 -1.16 -8.67 8.40
N ASP A 12 -1.96 -9.74 8.33
CA ASP A 12 -1.63 -10.92 7.52
C ASP A 12 -1.61 -10.59 6.03
N ALA A 13 -2.64 -9.89 5.55
CA ALA A 13 -2.73 -9.48 4.15
C ALA A 13 -1.64 -8.48 3.78
N ARG A 14 -1.35 -7.52 4.67
CA ARG A 14 -0.27 -6.54 4.52
C ARG A 14 1.09 -7.22 4.41
N THR A 15 1.36 -8.16 5.32
CA THR A 15 2.62 -8.93 5.33
C THR A 15 2.76 -9.79 4.08
N ALA A 16 1.69 -10.47 3.65
CA ALA A 16 1.71 -11.29 2.44
C ALA A 16 2.01 -10.46 1.19
N LEU A 17 1.34 -9.32 1.03
CA LEU A 17 1.53 -8.40 -0.09
C LEU A 17 2.93 -7.76 -0.08
N ALA A 18 3.41 -7.29 1.07
CA ALA A 18 4.75 -6.72 1.19
C ALA A 18 5.83 -7.74 0.85
N ARG A 19 5.68 -9.00 1.29
CA ARG A 19 6.62 -10.07 0.93
C ARG A 19 6.59 -10.38 -0.56
N ALA A 20 5.41 -10.44 -1.18
CA ALA A 20 5.30 -10.62 -2.63
C ALA A 20 5.94 -9.47 -3.40
N PHE A 21 5.75 -8.23 -2.93
CA PHE A 21 6.42 -7.04 -3.47
C PHE A 21 7.96 -7.17 -3.38
N THR A 22 8.50 -7.47 -2.20
CA THR A 22 9.95 -7.61 -1.99
C THR A 22 10.56 -8.69 -2.87
N ARG A 23 9.83 -9.78 -3.15
CA ARG A 23 10.30 -10.87 -4.02
C ARG A 23 10.09 -10.62 -5.52
N GLY A 24 9.39 -9.53 -5.90
CA GLY A 24 9.02 -9.30 -7.30
C GLY A 24 7.96 -10.27 -7.83
N GLU A 25 7.15 -10.84 -6.94
CA GLU A 25 6.16 -11.90 -7.23
C GLU A 25 4.71 -11.41 -7.13
N LEU A 26 4.48 -10.09 -7.14
CA LEU A 26 3.11 -9.58 -7.16
C LEU A 26 2.40 -10.00 -8.47
N PRO A 27 1.19 -10.56 -8.39
CA PRO A 27 0.41 -10.87 -9.58
C PRO A 27 0.00 -9.58 -10.29
N GLY A 28 -0.18 -9.64 -11.62
CA GLY A 28 -0.61 -8.49 -12.42
C GLY A 28 -2.00 -7.95 -12.07
N SER A 29 -2.80 -8.71 -11.32
CA SER A 29 -4.11 -8.30 -10.82
C SER A 29 -4.40 -8.89 -9.45
N LEU A 30 -5.05 -8.11 -8.58
CA LEU A 30 -5.48 -8.52 -7.23
C LEU A 30 -6.97 -8.24 -7.02
N LEU A 31 -7.70 -9.21 -6.45
CA LEU A 31 -9.07 -9.02 -5.98
C LEU A 31 -9.11 -8.95 -4.46
N LEU A 32 -9.45 -7.78 -3.91
CA LEU A 32 -9.68 -7.62 -2.48
C LEU A 32 -11.16 -7.86 -2.17
N HIS A 33 -11.46 -8.93 -1.44
CA HIS A 33 -12.82 -9.30 -1.06
C HIS A 33 -13.04 -9.23 0.46
N GLY A 34 -14.30 -9.02 0.87
CA GLY A 34 -14.70 -8.94 2.28
C GLY A 34 -15.86 -7.97 2.52
N PRO A 35 -16.36 -7.85 3.76
CA PRO A 35 -17.50 -7.00 4.10
C PRO A 35 -17.33 -5.52 3.72
N ALA A 36 -18.45 -4.80 3.61
CA ALA A 36 -18.43 -3.35 3.45
C ALA A 36 -17.79 -2.68 4.69
N GLY A 37 -17.00 -1.63 4.48
CA GLY A 37 -16.37 -0.87 5.57
C GLY A 37 -15.11 -1.50 6.19
N VAL A 38 -14.80 -2.78 5.94
CA VAL A 38 -13.66 -3.48 6.57
C VAL A 38 -12.32 -2.78 6.32
N GLY A 39 -12.14 -2.13 5.17
CA GLY A 39 -10.91 -1.37 4.86
C GLY A 39 -10.17 -1.83 3.61
N LYS A 40 -10.82 -2.59 2.72
CA LYS A 40 -10.24 -3.08 1.45
C LYS A 40 -9.58 -1.96 0.63
N GLN A 41 -10.25 -0.82 0.47
CA GLN A 41 -9.69 0.33 -0.24
C GLN A 41 -8.45 0.89 0.46
N ARG A 42 -8.40 0.90 1.79
CA ARG A 42 -7.22 1.37 2.54
C ARG A 42 -6.03 0.43 2.34
N LEU A 43 -6.27 -0.88 2.31
CA LEU A 43 -5.23 -1.86 2.00
C LEU A 43 -4.72 -1.70 0.55
N ALA A 44 -5.62 -1.51 -0.42
CA ALA A 44 -5.26 -1.24 -1.81
C ALA A 44 -4.39 0.01 -1.95
N LEU A 45 -4.77 1.10 -1.28
CA LEU A 45 -4.03 2.36 -1.34
C LEU A 45 -2.69 2.31 -0.64
N TRP A 46 -2.59 1.56 0.47
CA TRP A 46 -1.29 1.25 1.09
C TRP A 46 -0.38 0.49 0.12
N LEU A 47 -0.90 -0.53 -0.58
CA LEU A 47 -0.13 -1.27 -1.58
C LEU A 47 0.28 -0.37 -2.76
N ALA A 48 -0.63 0.46 -3.26
CA ALA A 48 -0.33 1.43 -4.31
C ALA A 48 0.78 2.40 -3.89
N GLN A 49 0.73 2.89 -2.65
CA GLN A 49 1.79 3.74 -2.08
C GLN A 49 3.14 3.00 -2.01
N LEU A 50 3.13 1.72 -1.64
CA LEU A 50 4.34 0.88 -1.62
C LEU A 50 4.91 0.70 -3.03
N LEU A 51 4.07 0.44 -4.03
CA LEU A 51 4.45 0.21 -5.42
C LEU A 51 5.17 1.42 -6.05
N VAL A 52 4.71 2.64 -5.76
CA VAL A 52 5.32 3.87 -6.28
C VAL A 52 6.42 4.44 -5.38
N CYS A 53 6.72 3.80 -4.24
CA CYS A 53 7.68 4.33 -3.28
C CYS A 53 9.12 4.16 -3.79
N GLU A 54 9.84 5.28 -3.99
CA GLU A 54 11.27 5.27 -4.35
C GLU A 54 12.16 4.45 -3.40
N ARG A 55 11.87 4.52 -2.10
CA ARG A 55 12.75 3.99 -1.04
C ARG A 55 11.93 3.27 0.03
N PRO A 56 11.35 2.09 -0.26
CA PRO A 56 10.66 1.28 0.73
C PRO A 56 11.59 0.93 1.90
N GLN A 57 11.04 0.71 3.10
CA GLN A 57 11.83 0.50 4.32
C GLN A 57 11.27 -0.65 5.15
N GLY A 58 12.13 -1.28 5.94
CA GLY A 58 11.76 -2.34 6.87
C GLY A 58 11.58 -3.71 6.21
N GLU A 59 11.36 -4.71 7.06
CA GLU A 59 11.06 -6.08 6.68
C GLU A 59 9.91 -6.61 7.54
N PRO A 60 8.69 -6.81 6.98
CA PRO A 60 8.34 -6.67 5.56
C PRO A 60 8.34 -5.21 5.06
N ALA A 61 8.49 -5.02 3.74
CA ALA A 61 8.62 -3.70 3.13
C ALA A 61 7.39 -2.79 3.37
N GLU A 62 7.64 -1.56 3.78
CA GLU A 62 6.64 -0.51 3.99
C GLU A 62 6.96 0.74 3.15
N PRO A 63 5.95 1.49 2.67
CA PRO A 63 6.18 2.76 2.01
C PRO A 63 6.83 3.76 2.98
N CYS A 64 7.84 4.48 2.53
CA CYS A 64 8.56 5.40 3.42
C CYS A 64 7.75 6.60 3.91
N GLY A 65 6.62 6.90 3.26
CA GLY A 65 5.74 8.03 3.59
C GLY A 65 6.32 9.42 3.34
N ARG A 66 7.58 9.53 2.90
CA ARG A 66 8.31 10.82 2.85
C ARG A 66 8.83 11.23 1.47
N CYS A 67 9.01 10.30 0.53
CA CYS A 67 9.42 10.61 -0.85
C CYS A 67 8.28 11.31 -1.63
N GLN A 68 8.60 11.89 -2.79
CA GLN A 68 7.63 12.64 -3.59
C GLN A 68 6.44 11.76 -4.01
N HIS A 69 6.73 10.57 -4.53
CA HIS A 69 5.69 9.62 -4.95
C HIS A 69 4.79 9.17 -3.80
N CYS A 70 5.34 8.91 -2.61
CA CYS A 70 4.55 8.62 -1.41
C CYS A 70 3.63 9.79 -1.03
N ARG A 71 4.11 11.04 -1.14
CA ARG A 71 3.29 12.23 -0.81
C ARG A 71 2.15 12.42 -1.81
N PHE A 72 2.38 12.18 -3.11
CA PHE A 72 1.34 12.22 -4.14
C PHE A 72 0.32 11.10 -3.95
N ALA A 73 0.78 9.87 -3.68
CA ALA A 73 -0.12 8.75 -3.39
C ALA A 73 -1.01 9.01 -2.16
N LEU A 74 -0.46 9.61 -1.09
CA LEU A 74 -1.23 9.99 0.12
C LEU A 74 -2.28 11.07 -0.12
N ARG A 75 -2.20 11.79 -1.24
CA ARG A 75 -3.15 12.81 -1.68
C ARG A 75 -4.05 12.35 -2.82
N LEU A 76 -3.82 11.14 -3.37
CA LEU A 76 -4.49 10.65 -4.57
C LEU A 76 -4.20 11.53 -5.81
N GLU A 77 -2.97 12.03 -5.90
CA GLU A 77 -2.50 12.95 -6.97
C GLU A 77 -1.36 12.32 -7.79
N HIS A 78 -1.08 11.03 -7.61
CA HIS A 78 -0.02 10.35 -8.36
C HIS A 78 -0.45 10.19 -9.83
N PRO A 79 0.40 10.57 -10.81
CA PRO A 79 0.02 10.56 -12.23
C PRO A 79 -0.04 9.15 -12.85
N ASP A 80 0.63 8.18 -12.21
CA ASP A 80 0.53 6.74 -12.49
C ASP A 80 -0.39 6.05 -11.48
#